data_AF-A0A5K1HL55-F1
#
_entry.id   AF-A0A5K1HL55-F1
#
_cell.length_a   1.000
_cell.length_b   1.000
_cell.length_c   1.000
_cell.angle_alpha   90.00
_cell.angle_beta   90.00
_cell.angle_gamma   90.00
#
_symmetry.space_group_name_H-M   'P 1'
#
loop_
_entity.id
_entity.type
_entity.pdbx_description
1 polymer ?
#
loop_
_entity_poly.entity_id
_entity_poly.type
_entity_poly.pdbx_seq_one_letter_code
_entity_poly.pdbx_strand_id
1 'polypeptide(L)'
;MEYTIVVAETADSPATLQYLAPYTGAALAEYFMYRQRHTLIIYDDLSKQAQSYRQMSLLLRRPPGREAYPGDVFYLHSRLLERAAKLSSRLGEGSMTALPIVETQSGDVSAYIPTNVISITDGQIFLSADLFNAGIRPAINVGISVSRVGSAAQIKAMKQVAGKLKLELAQFAELEAFAQFASDLDKATQNQLARGQRLRELLKQSQSSPLAVDEQIVTIYTGTNGYLDQLEIGQVKKFIVQLRTHLRTNKPQLQEIISSTKVFTEQAEALLKEAIQEQMELFLLQEQT
;
A
#
# COMPACT_ATOMS: atom_id res chain seq x y z
N MET A 1 7.51 4.43 20.39
CA MET A 1 6.28 4.06 21.14
C MET A 1 5.53 5.24 21.72
N GLU A 2 6.01 6.49 21.58
CA GLU A 2 5.40 7.69 22.20
C GLU A 2 3.92 7.93 21.84
N TYR A 3 3.49 7.49 20.65
CA TYR A 3 2.14 7.69 20.12
C TYR A 3 1.40 6.38 19.84
N THR A 4 1.84 5.26 20.42
CA THR A 4 1.33 3.93 20.10
C THR A 4 0.86 3.20 21.34
N ILE A 5 -0.38 2.69 21.30
CA ILE A 5 -0.91 1.76 22.30
C ILE A 5 -0.89 0.36 21.69
N VAL A 6 -0.38 -0.62 22.44
CA VAL A 6 -0.41 -2.04 22.04
C VAL A 6 -1.47 -2.73 22.90
N VAL A 7 -2.52 -3.23 22.24
CA VAL A 7 -3.48 -4.15 22.86
C VAL A 7 -3.02 -5.57 22.50
N ALA A 8 -2.59 -6.33 23.50
CA ALA A 8 -1.96 -7.63 23.30
C ALA A 8 -2.78 -8.74 23.96
N GLU A 9 -3.32 -9.64 23.14
CA GLU A 9 -3.88 -10.92 23.58
C GLU A 9 -3.16 -12.03 22.82
N THR A 10 -2.31 -12.79 23.52
CA THR A 10 -1.49 -13.85 22.93
C THR A 10 -2.26 -15.14 22.77
N ALA A 11 -1.72 -16.12 22.02
CA ALA A 11 -2.39 -17.40 21.79
C ALA A 11 -2.77 -18.19 23.06
N ASP A 12 -2.04 -18.00 24.17
CA ASP A 12 -2.32 -18.62 25.47
C ASP A 12 -3.52 -18.00 26.23
N SER A 13 -3.96 -16.80 25.81
CA SER A 13 -5.10 -16.14 26.44
C SER A 13 -6.41 -16.86 26.12
N PRO A 14 -7.44 -16.77 26.98
CA PRO A 14 -8.76 -17.33 26.69
C PRO A 14 -9.34 -16.78 25.37
N ALA A 15 -10.05 -17.63 24.63
CA ALA A 15 -10.68 -17.26 23.36
C ALA A 15 -11.59 -16.01 23.47
N THR A 16 -12.18 -15.78 24.65
CA THR A 16 -12.98 -14.59 24.93
C THR A 16 -12.17 -13.29 24.86
N LEU A 17 -10.94 -13.28 25.38
CA LEU A 17 -10.08 -12.09 25.33
C LEU A 17 -9.59 -11.83 23.92
N GLN A 18 -9.14 -12.87 23.21
CA GLN A 18 -8.75 -12.76 21.80
C GLN A 18 -9.90 -12.22 20.92
N TYR A 19 -11.13 -12.68 21.16
CA TYR A 19 -12.33 -12.16 20.49
C TYR A 19 -12.62 -10.68 20.83
N LEU A 20 -12.38 -10.24 22.07
CA LEU A 20 -12.64 -8.88 22.55
C LEU A 20 -11.52 -7.87 22.29
N ALA A 21 -10.29 -8.33 22.05
CA ALA A 21 -9.13 -7.45 21.87
C ALA A 21 -9.36 -6.38 20.78
N PRO A 22 -9.89 -6.73 19.60
CA PRO A 22 -10.15 -5.72 18.55
C PRO A 22 -11.22 -4.70 18.96
N TYR A 23 -12.25 -5.11 19.69
CA TYR A 23 -13.27 -4.18 20.18
C TYR A 23 -12.72 -3.21 21.22
N THR A 24 -11.79 -3.69 22.06
CA THR A 24 -11.06 -2.88 23.05
C THR A 24 -10.17 -1.86 22.36
N GLY A 25 -9.39 -2.29 21.37
CA GLY A 25 -8.57 -1.39 20.54
C GLY A 25 -9.41 -0.34 19.83
N ALA A 26 -10.55 -0.73 19.26
CA ALA A 26 -11.47 0.19 18.60
C ALA A 26 -12.08 1.21 19.59
N ALA A 27 -12.41 0.81 20.82
CA ALA A 27 -12.91 1.74 21.83
C ALA A 27 -11.85 2.78 22.24
N LEU A 28 -10.58 2.37 22.35
CA LEU A 28 -9.46 3.29 22.58
C LEU A 28 -9.28 4.25 21.39
N ALA A 29 -9.34 3.75 20.16
CA ALA A 29 -9.23 4.56 18.96
C ALA A 29 -10.38 5.58 18.82
N GLU A 30 -11.60 5.17 19.12
CA GLU A 30 -12.79 6.03 19.15
C GLU A 30 -12.69 7.13 20.20
N TYR A 31 -12.14 6.84 21.38
CA TYR A 31 -11.92 7.85 22.42
C TYR A 31 -11.09 9.04 21.88
N PHE A 32 -10.03 8.76 21.14
CA PHE A 32 -9.22 9.80 20.51
C PHE A 32 -9.92 10.42 19.29
N MET A 33 -10.62 9.61 18.48
CA MET A 33 -11.38 10.07 17.32
C MET A 33 -12.43 11.13 17.73
N TYR A 34 -13.23 10.86 18.75
CA TYR A 34 -14.23 11.80 19.27
C TYR A 34 -13.63 13.00 20.02
N ARG A 35 -12.32 12.95 20.33
CA ARG A 35 -11.53 14.09 20.80
C ARG A 35 -10.80 14.81 19.67
N GLN A 36 -11.36 14.76 18.46
CA GLN A 36 -10.88 15.50 17.29
C GLN A 36 -9.46 15.10 16.86
N ARG A 37 -9.02 13.89 17.23
CA ARG A 37 -7.72 13.36 16.81
C ARG A 37 -7.88 12.45 15.61
N HIS A 38 -6.78 12.27 14.89
CA HIS A 38 -6.64 11.26 13.85
C HIS A 38 -5.94 10.04 14.45
N THR A 39 -6.58 8.88 14.35
CA THR A 39 -6.05 7.60 14.83
C THR A 39 -5.89 6.62 13.69
N LEU A 40 -4.97 5.68 13.91
CA LEU A 40 -4.73 4.52 13.08
C LEU A 40 -4.78 3.29 13.97
N ILE A 41 -5.57 2.29 13.58
CA ILE A 41 -5.63 0.99 14.25
C ILE A 41 -5.18 -0.11 13.29
N ILE A 42 -4.35 -1.03 13.79
CA ILE A 42 -3.91 -2.22 13.07
C ILE A 42 -4.46 -3.43 13.83
N TYR A 43 -5.11 -4.35 13.11
CA TYR A 43 -5.61 -5.60 13.69
C TYR A 43 -4.78 -6.76 13.14
N ASP A 44 -3.95 -7.37 14.00
CA ASP A 44 -3.05 -8.48 13.65
C ASP A 44 -3.37 -9.73 14.50
N ASP A 45 -4.22 -10.65 14.05
CA ASP A 45 -4.98 -10.62 12.79
C ASP A 45 -6.46 -10.98 13.01
N LEU A 46 -7.33 -10.54 12.09
CA LEU A 46 -8.78 -10.77 12.20
C LEU A 46 -9.16 -12.22 11.90
N SER A 47 -8.31 -12.97 11.19
CA SER A 47 -8.47 -14.42 11.01
C SER A 47 -8.45 -15.16 12.35
N LYS A 48 -7.50 -14.83 13.24
CA LYS A 48 -7.41 -15.40 14.58
C LYS A 48 -8.59 -14.97 15.45
N GLN A 49 -9.04 -13.71 15.35
CA GLN A 49 -10.28 -13.28 16.03
C GLN A 49 -11.49 -14.13 15.60
N ALA A 50 -11.65 -14.39 14.31
CA ALA A 50 -12.74 -15.22 13.79
C ALA A 50 -12.65 -16.67 14.32
N GLN A 51 -11.43 -17.23 14.40
CA GLN A 51 -11.20 -18.57 14.96
C GLN A 51 -11.56 -18.64 16.44
N SER A 52 -11.20 -17.63 17.25
CA SER A 52 -11.58 -17.55 18.66
C SER A 52 -13.11 -17.45 18.81
N TYR A 53 -13.78 -16.65 17.96
CA TYR A 53 -15.24 -16.56 17.97
C TYR A 53 -15.93 -17.87 17.55
N ARG A 54 -15.35 -18.59 16.60
CA ARG A 54 -15.78 -19.95 16.22
C ARG A 54 -15.66 -20.91 17.40
N GLN A 55 -14.52 -20.93 18.10
CA GLN A 55 -14.32 -21.78 19.28
C GLN A 55 -15.38 -21.49 20.35
N MET A 56 -15.62 -20.21 20.66
CA MET A 56 -16.65 -19.81 21.63
C MET A 56 -18.04 -20.28 21.20
N SER A 57 -18.41 -20.08 19.93
CA SER A 57 -19.73 -20.44 19.41
C SER A 57 -19.99 -21.94 19.45
N LEU A 58 -18.98 -22.76 19.13
CA LEU A 58 -19.06 -24.22 19.19
C LEU A 58 -19.19 -24.73 20.63
N LEU A 59 -18.44 -24.15 21.58
CA LEU A 59 -18.57 -24.49 23.01
C LEU A 59 -19.95 -24.13 23.57
N LEU A 60 -20.55 -23.04 23.07
CA LEU A 60 -21.93 -22.64 23.38
C LEU A 60 -22.98 -23.48 22.63
N ARG A 61 -22.56 -24.48 21.84
CA ARG A 61 -23.44 -25.37 21.04
C ARG A 61 -24.33 -24.60 20.07
N ARG A 62 -23.86 -23.46 19.55
CA ARG A 62 -24.54 -22.75 18.47
C ARG A 62 -24.36 -23.52 17.15
N PRO A 63 -25.36 -23.53 16.26
CA PRO A 63 -25.25 -24.21 14.97
C PRO A 63 -24.16 -23.55 14.10
N PRO A 64 -23.18 -24.33 13.58
CA PRO A 64 -22.15 -23.81 12.69
C PRO A 64 -22.61 -23.73 11.22
N GLY A 65 -21.93 -22.90 10.43
CA GLY A 65 -22.08 -22.78 8.98
C GLY A 65 -20.81 -23.20 8.22
N ARG A 66 -20.49 -22.45 7.15
CA ARG A 66 -19.31 -22.71 6.29
C ARG A 66 -18.02 -22.65 7.11
N GLU A 67 -17.12 -23.62 6.90
CA GLU A 67 -15.84 -23.76 7.63
C GLU A 67 -15.99 -23.77 9.17
N ALA A 68 -17.16 -24.24 9.63
CA ALA A 68 -17.60 -24.29 11.02
C ALA A 68 -17.76 -22.93 11.73
N TYR A 69 -17.69 -21.80 11.02
CA TYR A 69 -17.95 -20.48 11.62
C TYR A 69 -19.44 -20.28 11.93
N PRO A 70 -19.79 -19.50 12.96
CA PRO A 70 -21.18 -19.16 13.23
C PRO A 70 -21.75 -18.23 12.14
N GLY A 71 -23.08 -18.26 11.94
CA GLY A 71 -23.73 -17.49 10.88
C GLY A 71 -23.59 -15.96 11.01
N ASP A 72 -23.26 -15.45 12.20
CA ASP A 72 -23.04 -14.03 12.50
C ASP A 72 -21.56 -13.61 12.46
N VAL A 73 -20.64 -14.45 11.96
CA VAL A 73 -19.22 -14.09 11.82
C VAL A 73 -18.99 -12.92 10.85
N PHE A 74 -19.90 -12.70 9.89
CA PHE A 74 -19.86 -11.49 9.07
C PHE A 74 -20.15 -10.24 9.91
N TYR A 75 -21.20 -10.31 10.75
CA TYR A 75 -21.60 -9.21 11.62
C TYR A 75 -20.53 -8.87 12.67
N LEU A 76 -19.75 -9.86 13.10
CA LEU A 76 -18.57 -9.67 13.95
C LEU A 76 -17.63 -8.61 13.38
N HIS A 77 -17.19 -8.79 12.13
CA HIS A 77 -16.21 -7.91 11.50
C HIS A 77 -16.84 -6.64 10.96
N SER A 78 -18.09 -6.67 10.46
CA SER A 78 -18.74 -5.46 9.96
C SER A 78 -18.96 -4.45 11.08
N ARG A 79 -19.53 -4.86 12.23
CA ARG A 79 -19.72 -3.95 13.37
C ARG A 79 -18.39 -3.49 14.00
N LEU A 80 -17.28 -4.18 13.74
CA LEU A 80 -15.96 -3.77 14.18
C LEU A 80 -15.36 -2.73 13.23
N LEU A 81 -15.35 -3.01 11.94
CA LEU A 81 -14.67 -2.21 10.93
C LEU A 81 -15.46 -0.94 10.56
N GLU A 82 -16.79 -0.99 10.57
CA GLU A 82 -17.66 0.18 10.35
C GLU A 82 -17.56 1.25 11.46
N ARG A 83 -16.87 0.95 12.56
CA ARG A 83 -16.52 1.95 13.59
C ARG A 83 -15.41 2.90 13.14
N ALA A 84 -14.58 2.46 12.19
CA ALA A 84 -13.48 3.24 11.65
C ALA A 84 -13.98 4.19 10.55
N ALA A 85 -14.12 5.47 10.86
CA ALA A 85 -14.64 6.48 9.94
C ALA A 85 -13.93 7.82 10.09
N LYS A 86 -14.17 8.74 9.13
CA LYS A 86 -13.91 10.18 9.32
C LYS A 86 -15.21 10.86 9.75
N LEU A 87 -15.17 11.48 10.93
CA LEU A 87 -16.30 12.21 11.48
C LEU A 87 -16.58 13.51 10.69
N SER A 88 -17.81 13.96 10.74
CA SER A 88 -18.21 15.24 10.14
C SER A 88 -17.64 16.43 10.92
N SER A 89 -17.70 17.63 10.32
CA SER A 89 -17.27 18.87 10.99
C SER A 89 -18.05 19.17 12.27
N ARG A 90 -19.32 18.74 12.36
CA ARG A 90 -20.13 18.86 13.58
C ARG A 90 -19.59 18.01 14.74
N LEU A 91 -18.98 16.88 14.42
CA LEU A 91 -18.40 15.93 15.38
C LEU A 91 -16.88 16.15 15.55
N GLY A 92 -16.34 17.24 14.98
CA GLY A 92 -14.95 17.67 15.18
C GLY A 92 -13.92 17.05 14.24
N GLU A 93 -14.34 16.47 13.11
CA GLU A 93 -13.48 15.97 12.02
C GLU A 93 -12.41 14.92 12.37
N GLY A 94 -12.45 14.36 13.58
CA GLY A 94 -11.60 13.25 13.97
C GLY A 94 -11.77 12.06 13.04
N SER A 95 -10.73 11.23 12.94
CA SER A 95 -10.78 10.04 12.08
C SER A 95 -10.17 8.83 12.74
N MET A 96 -10.70 7.66 12.42
CA MET A 96 -10.13 6.37 12.76
C MET A 96 -9.90 5.59 11.47
N THR A 97 -8.63 5.39 11.10
CA THR A 97 -8.26 4.57 9.94
C THR A 97 -7.98 3.15 10.40
N ALA A 98 -8.62 2.16 9.79
CA ALA A 98 -8.38 0.75 10.10
C ALA A 98 -7.50 0.07 9.04
N LEU A 99 -6.49 -0.67 9.49
CA LEU A 99 -5.68 -1.57 8.68
C LEU A 99 -5.80 -3.00 9.22
N PRO A 100 -6.87 -3.72 8.85
CA PRO A 100 -7.01 -5.11 9.24
C PRO A 100 -6.04 -6.00 8.46
N ILE A 101 -5.40 -6.93 9.17
CA ILE A 101 -4.63 -8.02 8.58
C ILE A 101 -5.50 -9.28 8.63
N VAL A 102 -5.51 -10.01 7.52
CA VAL A 102 -6.19 -11.30 7.39
C VAL A 102 -5.21 -12.28 6.78
N GLU A 103 -4.95 -13.36 7.49
CA GLU A 103 -4.14 -14.46 6.98
C GLU A 103 -4.95 -15.26 5.96
N THR A 104 -4.35 -15.50 4.78
CA THR A 104 -4.92 -16.38 3.75
C THR A 104 -4.16 -17.71 3.73
N GLN A 105 -4.88 -18.82 3.54
CA GLN A 105 -4.25 -20.13 3.42
C GLN A 105 -3.83 -20.33 1.97
N SER A 106 -2.52 -20.47 1.73
CA SER A 106 -1.96 -20.63 0.37
C SER A 106 -2.38 -19.52 -0.62
N GLY A 107 -2.66 -18.31 -0.13
CA GLY A 107 -3.11 -17.19 -0.96
C GLY A 107 -4.57 -17.28 -1.42
N ASP A 108 -5.38 -18.21 -0.89
CA ASP A 108 -6.79 -18.34 -1.27
C ASP A 108 -7.66 -17.22 -0.68
N VAL A 109 -8.02 -16.27 -1.56
CA VAL A 109 -8.94 -15.16 -1.23
C VAL A 109 -10.41 -15.57 -1.24
N SER A 110 -10.74 -16.76 -1.76
CA SER A 110 -12.11 -17.28 -1.85
C SER A 110 -12.58 -17.99 -0.57
N ALA A 111 -11.66 -18.18 0.38
CA ALA A 111 -11.96 -18.65 1.73
C ALA A 111 -12.96 -17.71 2.43
N TYR A 112 -13.74 -18.26 3.36
CA TYR A 112 -14.92 -17.59 3.89
C TYR A 112 -14.60 -16.26 4.61
N ILE A 113 -13.58 -16.24 5.47
CA ILE A 113 -13.19 -15.03 6.22
C ILE A 113 -12.57 -13.96 5.31
N PRO A 114 -11.57 -14.26 4.44
CA PRO A 114 -11.07 -13.28 3.47
C PRO A 114 -12.16 -12.66 2.61
N THR A 115 -13.09 -13.46 2.07
CA THR A 115 -14.20 -12.94 1.25
C THR A 115 -15.08 -11.96 2.03
N ASN A 116 -15.42 -12.29 3.29
CA ASN A 116 -16.18 -11.40 4.15
C ASN A 116 -15.45 -10.08 4.39
N VAL A 117 -14.18 -10.12 4.81
CA VAL A 117 -13.42 -8.91 5.12
C VAL A 117 -13.22 -8.04 3.88
N ILE A 118 -12.92 -8.62 2.71
CA ILE A 118 -12.80 -7.89 1.43
C ILE A 118 -14.10 -7.13 1.11
N SER A 119 -15.26 -7.74 1.39
CA SER A 119 -16.55 -7.09 1.14
C SER A 119 -16.86 -5.94 2.11
N ILE A 120 -16.25 -5.93 3.31
CA ILE A 120 -16.44 -4.90 4.33
C ILE A 120 -15.46 -3.73 4.14
N THR A 121 -14.18 -4.00 3.91
CA THR A 121 -13.14 -2.96 3.83
C THR A 121 -13.21 -2.17 2.53
N ASP A 122 -12.91 -0.86 2.56
CA ASP A 122 -12.90 0.04 1.38
C ASP A 122 -11.77 -0.21 0.35
N GLY A 123 -11.14 -1.37 0.40
CA GLY A 123 -10.02 -1.76 -0.43
C GLY A 123 -9.22 -2.87 0.23
N GLN A 124 -8.28 -3.42 -0.52
CA GLN A 124 -7.41 -4.48 -0.05
C GLN A 124 -6.00 -4.31 -0.60
N ILE A 125 -5.02 -4.63 0.23
CA ILE A 125 -3.62 -4.78 -0.16
C ILE A 125 -3.33 -6.27 -0.09
N PHE A 126 -3.15 -6.90 -1.24
CA PHE A 126 -2.86 -8.33 -1.33
C PHE A 126 -1.35 -8.53 -1.44
N LEU A 127 -0.78 -9.30 -0.51
CA LEU A 127 0.64 -9.66 -0.50
C LEU A 127 0.82 -11.08 -1.04
N SER A 128 1.66 -11.25 -2.07
CA SER A 128 1.91 -12.54 -2.70
C SER A 128 3.27 -13.12 -2.26
N ALA A 129 3.28 -14.40 -1.89
CA ALA A 129 4.52 -15.12 -1.60
C ALA A 129 5.43 -15.24 -2.84
N ASP A 130 4.85 -15.43 -4.03
CA ASP A 130 5.62 -15.55 -5.28
C ASP A 130 6.36 -14.25 -5.59
N LEU A 131 5.71 -13.09 -5.46
CA LEU A 131 6.35 -11.79 -5.62
C LEU A 131 7.46 -11.58 -4.59
N PHE A 132 7.24 -12.00 -3.34
CA PHE A 132 8.23 -11.89 -2.28
C PHE A 132 9.48 -12.73 -2.57
N ASN A 133 9.29 -13.97 -3.05
CA ASN A 133 10.35 -14.90 -3.42
C ASN A 133 11.09 -14.46 -4.69
N ALA A 134 10.40 -13.79 -5.62
CA ALA A 134 10.99 -13.14 -6.79
C ALA A 134 11.74 -11.82 -6.45
N GLY A 135 11.85 -11.45 -5.17
CA GLY A 135 12.59 -10.28 -4.72
C GLY A 135 11.84 -8.95 -4.82
N ILE A 136 10.53 -8.97 -5.11
CA ILE A 136 9.67 -7.78 -5.07
C ILE A 136 9.22 -7.57 -3.63
N ARG A 137 9.76 -6.53 -2.99
CA ARG A 137 9.48 -6.17 -1.60
C ARG A 137 9.23 -4.66 -1.50
N PRO A 138 8.08 -4.19 -0.97
CA PRO A 138 6.94 -4.98 -0.47
C PRO A 138 6.22 -5.76 -1.57
N ALA A 139 5.75 -6.97 -1.25
CA ALA A 139 5.25 -7.95 -2.22
C ALA A 139 3.78 -7.71 -2.64
N ILE A 140 3.45 -6.46 -2.99
CA ILE A 140 2.08 -6.04 -3.31
C ILE A 140 1.70 -6.55 -4.70
N ASN A 141 0.67 -7.39 -4.76
CA ASN A 141 0.05 -7.75 -6.03
C ASN A 141 -0.87 -6.61 -6.49
N VAL A 142 -0.35 -5.79 -7.39
CA VAL A 142 -1.03 -4.62 -7.94
C VAL A 142 -2.30 -5.00 -8.73
N GLY A 143 -2.40 -6.20 -9.28
CA GLY A 143 -3.59 -6.65 -10.02
C GLY A 143 -4.80 -6.90 -9.12
N ILE A 144 -4.57 -7.53 -7.97
CA ILE A 144 -5.61 -7.92 -7.00
C ILE A 144 -5.88 -6.81 -5.98
N SER A 145 -4.87 -6.00 -5.67
CA SER A 145 -4.99 -4.90 -4.71
C SER A 145 -5.83 -3.77 -5.29
N VAL A 146 -6.75 -3.25 -4.48
CA VAL A 146 -7.72 -2.21 -4.89
C VAL A 146 -7.88 -1.20 -3.75
N SER A 147 -8.07 0.07 -4.11
CA SER A 147 -8.61 1.10 -3.21
C SER A 147 -9.90 1.64 -3.82
N ARG A 148 -11.02 1.53 -3.10
CA ARG A 148 -12.32 2.05 -3.53
C ARG A 148 -12.45 3.56 -3.31
N VAL A 149 -11.63 4.13 -2.44
CA VAL A 149 -11.50 5.59 -2.23
C VAL A 149 -10.69 6.23 -3.38
N GLY A 150 -9.69 5.51 -3.90
CA GLY A 150 -8.87 5.96 -5.03
C GLY A 150 -8.11 7.25 -4.74
N SER A 151 -8.02 8.13 -5.76
CA SER A 151 -7.22 9.37 -5.69
C SER A 151 -7.73 10.43 -4.71
N ALA A 152 -8.92 10.26 -4.12
CA ALA A 152 -9.43 11.16 -3.10
C ALA A 152 -8.60 11.12 -1.81
N ALA A 153 -7.91 10.02 -1.54
CA ALA A 153 -6.99 9.87 -0.41
C ALA A 153 -5.57 10.39 -0.69
N GLN A 154 -5.31 10.94 -1.88
CA GLN A 154 -4.00 11.44 -2.29
C GLN A 154 -3.95 12.98 -2.26
N ILE A 155 -2.77 13.53 -2.00
CA ILE A 155 -2.54 14.95 -2.28
C ILE A 155 -2.57 15.21 -3.79
N LYS A 156 -2.92 16.44 -4.20
CA LYS A 156 -3.10 16.79 -5.62
C LYS A 156 -1.85 16.47 -6.45
N ALA A 157 -0.65 16.74 -5.89
CA ALA A 157 0.62 16.41 -6.53
C ALA A 157 0.76 14.92 -6.86
N MET A 158 0.47 14.03 -5.90
CA MET A 158 0.53 12.58 -6.12
C MET A 158 -0.50 12.12 -7.15
N LYS A 159 -1.72 12.67 -7.10
CA LYS A 159 -2.76 12.37 -8.08
C LYS A 159 -2.36 12.74 -9.51
N GLN A 160 -1.72 13.90 -9.70
CA GLN A 160 -1.26 14.36 -11.01
C GLN A 160 -0.20 13.43 -11.61
N VAL A 161 0.70 12.92 -10.77
CA VAL A 161 1.85 12.11 -11.21
C VAL A 161 1.51 10.63 -11.32
N ALA A 162 0.90 10.04 -10.29
CA ALA A 162 0.67 8.59 -10.19
C ALA A 162 -0.64 8.12 -10.85
N GLY A 163 -1.45 9.03 -11.40
CA GLY A 163 -2.79 8.70 -11.93
C GLY A 163 -2.81 7.60 -13.00
N LYS A 164 -1.74 7.48 -13.80
CA LYS A 164 -1.60 6.45 -14.85
C LYS A 164 -0.85 5.20 -14.41
N LEU A 165 -0.10 5.27 -13.30
CA LEU A 165 0.83 4.22 -12.87
C LEU A 165 0.13 2.86 -12.67
N LYS A 166 -1.05 2.85 -12.05
CA LYS A 166 -1.81 1.61 -11.80
C LYS A 166 -2.23 0.91 -13.09
N LEU A 167 -2.66 1.69 -14.10
CA LEU A 167 -3.09 1.16 -15.40
C LEU A 167 -1.88 0.65 -16.18
N GLU A 168 -0.78 1.41 -16.19
CA GLU A 168 0.46 1.01 -16.85
C GLU A 168 1.04 -0.29 -16.27
N LEU A 169 1.04 -0.45 -14.94
CA LEU A 169 1.50 -1.69 -14.30
C LEU A 169 0.57 -2.89 -14.55
N ALA A 170 -0.74 -2.65 -14.69
CA ALA A 170 -1.69 -3.70 -15.04
C ALA A 170 -1.49 -4.16 -16.49
N GLN A 171 -1.38 -3.22 -17.43
CA GLN A 171 -1.09 -3.51 -18.83
C GLN A 171 0.27 -4.22 -18.98
N PHE A 172 1.28 -3.77 -18.23
CA PHE A 172 2.58 -4.44 -18.20
C PHE A 172 2.45 -5.89 -17.73
N ALA A 173 1.71 -6.16 -16.65
CA ALA A 173 1.56 -7.53 -16.14
C ALA A 173 0.84 -8.45 -17.14
N GLU A 174 -0.16 -7.92 -17.87
CA GLU A 174 -0.86 -8.65 -18.93
C GLU A 174 0.08 -8.95 -20.11
N LEU A 175 0.83 -7.94 -20.57
CA LEU A 175 1.79 -8.08 -21.66
C LEU A 175 2.95 -9.00 -21.31
N GLU A 176 3.44 -8.97 -20.07
CA GLU A 176 4.52 -9.84 -19.60
C GLU A 176 4.10 -11.31 -19.62
N ALA A 177 2.86 -11.61 -19.22
CA ALA A 177 2.32 -12.97 -19.32
C ALA A 177 2.18 -13.42 -20.78
N PHE A 178 1.73 -12.54 -21.68
CA PHE A 178 1.58 -12.85 -23.10
C PHE A 178 2.94 -13.01 -23.82
N ALA A 179 3.92 -12.17 -23.47
CA ALA A 179 5.25 -12.15 -24.05
C ALA A 179 6.03 -13.46 -23.82
N GLN A 180 5.69 -14.23 -22.78
CA GLN A 180 6.28 -15.56 -22.55
C GLN A 180 5.95 -16.57 -23.65
N PHE A 181 4.88 -16.33 -24.42
CA PHE A 181 4.39 -17.23 -25.48
C PHE A 181 4.67 -16.72 -26.90
N ALA A 182 5.24 -15.51 -27.05
CA ALA A 182 5.51 -14.89 -28.35
C ALA A 182 7.01 -14.91 -28.67
N SER A 183 7.37 -15.29 -29.90
CA SER A 183 8.77 -15.28 -30.35
C SER A 183 9.23 -13.91 -30.85
N ASP A 184 8.34 -13.16 -31.52
CA ASP A 184 8.60 -11.82 -32.02
C ASP A 184 7.60 -10.83 -31.42
N LEU A 185 8.14 -9.79 -30.78
CA LEU A 185 7.37 -8.69 -30.21
C LEU A 185 7.64 -7.45 -31.04
N ASP A 186 6.58 -6.70 -31.35
CA ASP A 186 6.72 -5.41 -32.01
C ASP A 186 7.40 -4.39 -31.06
N LYS A 187 7.98 -3.33 -31.64
CA LYS A 187 8.76 -2.34 -30.89
C LYS A 187 7.95 -1.63 -29.81
N ALA A 188 6.64 -1.44 -30.00
CA ALA A 188 5.81 -0.78 -29.00
C ALA A 188 5.66 -1.68 -27.76
N THR A 189 5.40 -2.97 -27.96
CA THR A 189 5.33 -3.96 -26.86
C THR A 189 6.67 -4.10 -26.14
N GLN A 190 7.79 -4.16 -26.87
CA GLN A 190 9.12 -4.21 -26.26
C GLN A 190 9.38 -3.00 -25.36
N ASN A 191 9.03 -1.79 -25.82
CA ASN A 191 9.20 -0.57 -25.03
C ASN A 191 8.30 -0.56 -23.78
N GLN A 192 7.07 -1.06 -23.88
CA GLN A 192 6.15 -1.16 -22.74
C GLN A 192 6.65 -2.16 -21.70
N LEU A 193 7.16 -3.32 -22.13
CA LEU A 193 7.78 -4.30 -21.24
C LEU A 193 9.02 -3.72 -20.55
N ALA A 194 9.90 -3.06 -21.32
CA ALA A 194 11.10 -2.42 -20.81
C ALA A 194 10.77 -1.36 -19.74
N ARG A 195 9.76 -0.52 -19.99
CA ARG A 195 9.31 0.48 -19.01
C ARG A 195 8.68 -0.18 -17.78
N GLY A 196 7.81 -1.16 -17.98
CA GLY A 196 7.14 -1.87 -16.89
C GLY A 196 8.10 -2.59 -15.95
N GLN A 197 9.18 -3.19 -16.47
CA GLN A 197 10.25 -3.77 -15.65
C GLN A 197 10.93 -2.72 -14.77
N ARG A 198 11.22 -1.53 -15.32
CA ARG A 198 11.81 -0.41 -14.56
C ARG A 198 10.84 0.15 -13.53
N LEU A 199 9.55 0.25 -13.85
CA LEU A 199 8.51 0.64 -12.90
C LEU A 199 8.37 -0.40 -11.76
N ARG A 200 8.56 -1.69 -12.02
CA ARG A 200 8.59 -2.70 -10.95
C ARG A 200 9.81 -2.54 -10.05
N GLU A 201 11.00 -2.30 -10.60
CA GLU A 201 12.19 -2.01 -9.78
C GLU A 201 12.03 -0.75 -8.94
N LEU A 202 11.42 0.29 -9.53
CA LEU A 202 11.15 1.57 -8.88
C LEU A 202 10.34 1.41 -7.58
N LEU A 203 9.39 0.47 -7.57
CA LEU A 203 8.51 0.21 -6.43
C LEU A 203 9.12 -0.69 -5.36
N LYS A 204 10.34 -1.21 -5.56
CA LYS A 204 11.03 -1.98 -4.52
C LYS A 204 11.58 -1.05 -3.46
N GLN A 205 11.27 -1.36 -2.21
CA GLN A 205 11.66 -0.56 -1.06
C GLN A 205 12.16 -1.48 0.06
N SER A 206 13.28 -1.10 0.65
CA SER A 206 13.82 -1.80 1.81
C SER A 206 12.92 -1.63 3.03
N GLN A 207 12.85 -2.66 3.87
CA GLN A 207 12.07 -2.64 5.10
C GLN A 207 12.52 -1.48 6.02
N SER A 208 11.56 -0.82 6.66
CA SER A 208 11.80 0.27 7.61
C SER A 208 12.57 1.48 7.04
N SER A 209 12.56 1.65 5.71
CA SER A 209 13.14 2.81 5.03
C SER A 209 12.05 3.63 4.32
N PRO A 210 11.09 4.23 5.06
CA PRO A 210 9.98 4.98 4.46
C PRO A 210 10.50 6.16 3.64
N LEU A 211 9.79 6.47 2.54
CA LEU A 211 10.04 7.66 1.74
C LEU A 211 9.00 8.72 2.09
N ALA A 212 9.42 9.97 2.19
CA ALA A 212 8.50 11.09 2.32
C ALA A 212 7.67 11.26 1.02
N VAL A 213 6.49 11.89 1.12
CA VAL A 213 5.54 11.93 -0.02
C VAL A 213 6.11 12.68 -1.22
N ASP A 214 6.88 13.72 -0.99
CA ASP A 214 7.64 14.47 -2.00
C ASP A 214 8.67 13.57 -2.71
N GLU A 215 9.43 12.78 -1.98
CA GLU A 215 10.38 11.81 -2.55
C GLU A 215 9.67 10.72 -3.37
N GLN A 216 8.50 10.28 -2.93
CA GLN A 216 7.68 9.33 -3.68
C GLN A 216 7.19 9.94 -5.00
N ILE A 217 6.72 11.19 -4.99
CA ILE A 217 6.25 11.90 -6.19
C ILE A 217 7.38 12.01 -7.21
N VAL A 218 8.57 12.44 -6.78
CA VAL A 218 9.78 12.50 -7.61
C VAL A 218 10.08 11.15 -8.24
N THR A 219 10.08 10.11 -7.42
CA THR A 219 10.40 8.74 -7.83
C THR A 219 9.43 8.27 -8.92
N ILE A 220 8.11 8.43 -8.68
CA ILE A 220 7.08 8.02 -9.63
C ILE A 220 7.14 8.84 -10.91
N TYR A 221 7.29 10.16 -10.81
CA TYR A 221 7.40 11.05 -11.97
C TYR A 221 8.55 10.65 -12.90
N THR A 222 9.68 10.28 -12.31
CA THR A 222 10.87 9.86 -13.06
C THR A 222 10.60 8.60 -13.88
N GLY A 223 9.89 7.63 -13.30
CA GLY A 223 9.51 6.39 -13.99
C GLY A 223 8.40 6.56 -15.01
N THR A 224 7.32 7.27 -14.68
CA THR A 224 6.14 7.40 -15.55
C THR A 224 6.44 8.21 -16.81
N ASN A 225 7.38 9.15 -16.76
CA ASN A 225 7.77 9.96 -17.91
C ASN A 225 8.92 9.33 -18.74
N GLY A 226 9.34 8.10 -18.43
CA GLY A 226 10.31 7.36 -19.23
C GLY A 226 11.77 7.81 -19.08
N TYR A 227 12.11 8.64 -18.08
CA TYR A 227 13.49 9.07 -17.86
C TYR A 227 14.42 7.94 -17.42
N LEU A 228 13.85 6.81 -16.99
CA LEU A 228 14.60 5.60 -16.63
C LEU A 228 14.80 4.63 -17.81
N ASP A 229 14.17 4.88 -18.96
CA ASP A 229 14.14 3.93 -20.08
C ASP A 229 15.54 3.66 -20.66
N GLN A 230 16.47 4.62 -20.53
CA GLN A 230 17.87 4.50 -20.96
C GLN A 230 18.74 3.70 -20.00
N LEU A 231 18.33 3.55 -18.73
CA LEU A 231 19.12 2.86 -17.71
C LEU A 231 18.88 1.36 -17.76
N GLU A 232 19.88 0.58 -17.38
CA GLU A 232 19.68 -0.85 -17.14
C GLU A 232 18.86 -1.09 -15.86
N ILE A 233 18.15 -2.22 -15.81
CA ILE A 233 17.26 -2.59 -14.69
C ILE A 233 18.02 -2.57 -13.35
N GLY A 234 19.25 -3.10 -13.33
CA GLY A 234 20.09 -3.15 -12.13
C GLY A 234 20.57 -1.77 -11.64
N GLN A 235 20.58 -0.76 -12.51
CA GLN A 235 21.01 0.60 -12.19
C GLN A 235 19.88 1.47 -11.62
N VAL A 236 18.61 1.16 -11.95
CA VAL A 236 17.43 1.96 -11.54
C VAL A 236 17.43 2.27 -10.04
N LYS A 237 17.64 1.25 -9.20
CA LYS A 237 17.61 1.42 -7.74
C LYS A 237 18.70 2.38 -7.25
N LYS A 238 19.92 2.25 -7.79
CA LYS A 238 21.05 3.12 -7.42
C LYS A 238 20.80 4.56 -7.86
N PHE A 239 20.38 4.74 -9.11
CA PHE A 239 20.07 6.05 -9.68
C PHE A 239 19.03 6.80 -8.86
N ILE A 240 17.92 6.14 -8.50
CA ILE A 240 16.84 6.78 -7.75
C ILE A 240 17.28 7.19 -6.33
N VAL A 241 18.11 6.39 -5.66
CA VAL A 241 18.67 6.76 -4.34
C VAL A 241 19.55 8.00 -4.46
N GLN A 242 20.40 8.05 -5.48
CA GLN A 242 21.26 9.22 -5.72
C GLN A 242 20.45 10.45 -6.12
N LEU A 243 19.44 10.31 -6.98
CA LEU A 243 18.54 11.39 -7.39
C LEU A 243 17.83 12.03 -6.20
N ARG A 244 17.28 11.22 -5.28
CA ARG A 244 16.67 11.74 -4.05
C ARG A 244 17.68 12.51 -3.19
N THR A 245 18.89 11.98 -3.07
CA THR A 245 19.97 12.63 -2.30
C THR A 245 20.41 13.95 -2.92
N HIS A 246 20.53 13.97 -4.25
CA HIS A 246 20.86 15.15 -5.05
C HIS A 246 19.79 16.23 -4.87
N LEU A 247 18.51 15.87 -5.01
CA LEU A 247 17.39 16.80 -4.85
C LEU A 247 17.33 17.42 -3.44
N ARG A 248 17.55 16.61 -2.40
CA ARG A 248 17.58 17.09 -1.02
C ARG A 248 18.69 18.12 -0.77
N THR A 249 19.81 18.00 -1.48
CA THR A 249 20.99 18.85 -1.27
C THR A 249 20.97 20.10 -2.15
N ASN A 250 20.64 19.93 -3.43
CA ASN A 250 20.83 20.96 -4.45
C ASN A 250 19.54 21.70 -4.79
N LYS A 251 18.36 21.06 -4.65
CA LYS A 251 17.06 21.66 -4.97
C LYS A 251 16.03 21.47 -3.84
N PRO A 252 16.33 21.91 -2.59
CA PRO A 252 15.40 21.79 -1.46
C PRO A 252 14.07 22.52 -1.69
N GLN A 253 14.08 23.55 -2.54
CA GLN A 253 12.89 24.30 -2.98
C GLN A 253 11.78 23.40 -3.53
N LEU A 254 12.13 22.28 -4.19
CA LEU A 254 11.15 21.32 -4.69
C LEU A 254 10.31 20.72 -3.55
N GLN A 255 10.98 20.34 -2.46
CA GLN A 255 10.34 19.75 -1.28
C GLN A 255 9.45 20.78 -0.58
N GLU A 256 9.90 22.04 -0.50
CA GLU A 256 9.12 23.15 0.05
C GLU A 256 7.85 23.42 -0.76
N ILE A 257 7.94 23.44 -2.09
CA ILE A 257 6.77 23.65 -2.97
C ILE A 257 5.76 22.52 -2.79
N ILE A 258 6.19 21.26 -2.84
CA ILE A 258 5.28 20.10 -2.75
C ILE A 258 4.64 20.01 -1.37
N SER A 259 5.40 20.24 -0.29
CA SER A 259 4.89 20.15 1.08
C SER A 259 3.89 21.26 1.41
N SER A 260 4.15 22.49 0.97
CA SER A 260 3.30 23.65 1.23
C SER A 260 2.05 23.69 0.35
N THR A 261 2.23 23.63 -0.97
CA THR A 261 1.13 23.79 -1.93
C THR A 261 0.32 22.50 -2.09
N LYS A 262 0.93 21.33 -1.80
CA LYS A 262 0.38 20.00 -2.06
C LYS A 262 0.02 19.75 -3.54
N VAL A 263 0.55 20.58 -4.45
CA VAL A 263 0.31 20.56 -5.90
C VAL A 263 1.65 20.42 -6.61
N PHE A 264 1.67 19.66 -7.72
CA PHE A 264 2.84 19.58 -8.58
C PHE A 264 2.74 20.70 -9.62
N THR A 265 3.36 21.84 -9.32
CA THR A 265 3.32 23.05 -10.16
C THR A 265 4.31 22.95 -11.33
N GLU A 266 4.14 23.77 -12.36
CA GLU A 266 5.08 23.83 -13.49
C GLU A 266 6.51 24.18 -13.05
N GLN A 267 6.65 25.04 -12.04
CA GLN A 267 7.96 25.36 -11.44
C GLN A 267 8.59 24.13 -10.77
N ALA A 268 7.81 23.36 -10.00
CA ALA A 268 8.28 22.12 -9.41
C ALA A 268 8.67 21.09 -10.48
N GLU A 269 7.89 21.01 -11.55
CA GLU A 269 8.18 20.14 -12.69
C GLU A 269 9.48 20.53 -13.41
N ALA A 270 9.71 21.83 -13.66
CA ALA A 270 10.93 22.33 -14.29
C ALA A 270 12.17 22.01 -13.45
N LEU A 271 12.13 22.31 -12.15
CA LEU A 271 13.21 21.99 -11.21
C LEU A 271 13.54 20.49 -11.18
N LEU A 272 12.50 19.65 -11.20
CA LEU A 272 12.67 18.21 -11.22
C LEU A 272 13.27 17.71 -12.54
N LYS A 273 12.81 18.22 -13.69
CA LYS A 273 13.38 17.84 -15.00
C LYS A 273 14.87 18.16 -15.09
N GLU A 274 15.25 19.37 -14.69
CA GLU A 274 16.65 19.78 -14.65
C GLU A 274 17.47 18.88 -13.71
N ALA A 275 16.97 18.60 -12.51
CA ALA A 275 17.68 17.72 -11.57
C ALA A 275 17.83 16.28 -12.07
N ILE A 276 16.83 15.77 -12.79
CA ILE A 276 16.91 14.45 -13.43
C ILE A 276 18.00 14.45 -14.49
N GLN A 277 18.08 15.50 -15.32
CA GLN A 277 19.12 15.62 -16.35
C GLN A 277 20.52 15.72 -15.74
N GLU A 278 20.72 16.64 -14.79
CA GLU A 278 21.99 16.81 -14.07
C GLU A 278 22.45 15.49 -13.43
N GLN A 279 21.53 14.80 -12.72
CA GLN A 279 21.87 13.54 -12.07
C GLN A 279 22.10 12.40 -13.07
N MET A 280 21.39 12.38 -14.21
CA MET A 280 21.60 11.38 -15.26
C MET A 280 22.99 11.50 -15.87
N GLU A 281 23.43 12.72 -16.18
CA GLU A 281 24.78 12.97 -16.69
C GLU A 281 25.85 12.50 -15.69
N LEU A 282 25.69 12.86 -14.41
CA LEU A 282 26.59 12.42 -13.34
C LEU A 282 26.62 10.90 -13.19
N PHE A 283 25.46 10.23 -13.30
CA PHE A 283 25.36 8.78 -13.15
C PHE A 283 26.02 8.04 -14.32
N LEU A 284 25.81 8.50 -15.54
CA LEU A 284 26.41 7.89 -16.73
C LEU A 284 27.94 8.06 -16.75
N LEU A 285 28.46 9.17 -16.24
CA LEU A 285 29.90 9.37 -16.08
C LEU A 285 30.50 8.37 -15.07
N GLN A 286 29.78 8.08 -13.97
CA GLN A 286 30.23 7.11 -12.96
C GLN A 286 30.28 5.67 -13.47
N GLU A 287 29.34 5.25 -14.32
CA GLU A 287 29.32 3.88 -14.86
C GLU A 287 30.33 3.67 -16.01
N GLN A 288 30.90 4.75 -16.57
CA GLN A 288 31.97 4.68 -17.56
C GLN A 288 33.38 4.60 -16.93
N THR A 289 33.51 4.75 -15.61
CA THR A 289 34.79 4.71 -14.88
C THR A 289 34.96 3.41 -14.11
#